data_AF-A0A662SUR6-F1
#
_entry.id   AF-A0A662SUR6-F1
#
_cell.length_a   1.000
_cell.length_b   1.000
_cell.length_c   1.000
_cell.angle_alpha   90.00
_cell.angle_beta   90.00
_cell.angle_gamma   90.00
#
_symmetry.space_group_name_H-M   'P 1'
#
loop_
_entity.id
_entity.type
_entity.pdbx_description
1 polymer ?
#
loop_
_entity_poly.entity_id
_entity_poly.type
_entity_poly.pdbx_seq_one_letter_code
_entity_poly.pdbx_strand_id
1 'polypeptide(L)'
;MRLAYLVDLSRGEWVRLVREFERLLRAKLGSRLRKVIARSSPDDMVYESNVLVIVDKADLSAMRAVAKAALEAQEKTGLEGLSPMTTEEDLMGEEFA
;
A
#
# COMPACT_ATOMS: atom_id res chain seq x y z
N MET A 1 14.99 -14.56 2.27
CA MET A 1 13.88 -14.91 3.18
C MET A 1 12.75 -13.93 2.90
N ARG A 2 11.63 -14.38 2.31
CA ARG A 2 10.54 -13.50 1.84
C ARG A 2 9.36 -13.65 2.79
N LEU A 3 9.35 -12.88 3.88
CA LEU A 3 8.19 -12.84 4.78
C LEU A 3 7.11 -11.94 4.18
N ALA A 4 6.12 -12.58 3.55
CA ALA A 4 4.85 -11.96 3.21
C ALA A 4 3.93 -12.10 4.42
N TYR A 5 3.70 -11.01 5.15
CA TYR A 5 2.59 -10.94 6.11
C TYR A 5 1.34 -10.59 5.31
N LEU A 6 0.56 -11.62 4.98
CA LEU A 6 -0.83 -11.52 4.54
C LEU A 6 -1.64 -11.49 5.84
N VAL A 7 -1.82 -10.30 6.41
CA VAL A 7 -2.80 -10.11 7.49
C VAL A 7 -4.19 -10.12 6.85
N ASP A 8 -5.12 -10.74 7.58
CA ASP A 8 -6.46 -11.18 7.23
C ASP A 8 -7.29 -10.18 6.40
N LEU A 9 -7.09 -10.21 5.09
CA LEU A 9 -7.94 -9.54 4.11
C LEU A 9 -9.18 -10.43 3.91
N SER A 10 -10.20 -10.24 4.76
CA SER A 10 -11.54 -10.83 4.60
C SER A 10 -12.02 -10.67 3.14
N ARG A 11 -12.51 -11.74 2.50
CA ARG A 11 -12.98 -11.70 1.10
C ARG A 11 -13.93 -10.52 0.89
N GLY A 12 -13.55 -9.55 0.05
CA GLY A 12 -14.35 -8.33 -0.13
C GLY A 12 -13.71 -7.30 -1.06
N GLU A 13 -14.42 -6.20 -1.26
CA GLU A 13 -14.04 -5.09 -2.14
C GLU A 13 -12.70 -4.46 -1.73
N TRP A 14 -12.47 -4.29 -0.43
CA TRP A 14 -11.20 -3.76 0.10
C TRP A 14 -9.98 -4.56 -0.36
N VAL A 15 -10.05 -5.89 -0.27
CA VAL A 15 -8.97 -6.80 -0.72
C VAL A 15 -8.69 -6.65 -2.20
N ARG A 16 -9.75 -6.49 -3.00
CA ARG A 16 -9.63 -6.28 -4.44
C ARG A 16 -8.92 -4.96 -4.74
N LEU A 17 -9.28 -3.89 -4.02
CA LEU A 17 -8.64 -2.58 -4.14
C LEU A 17 -7.16 -2.64 -3.77
N VAL A 18 -6.82 -3.22 -2.60
CA VAL A 18 -5.43 -3.37 -2.14
C VAL A 18 -4.60 -4.22 -3.09
N ARG A 19 -5.15 -5.31 -3.64
CA ARG A 19 -4.44 -6.16 -4.61
C ARG A 19 -4.16 -5.45 -5.92
N GLU A 20 -5.11 -4.66 -6.43
CA GLU A 20 -4.88 -3.88 -7.65
C GLU A 20 -3.84 -2.78 -7.40
N PHE A 21 -3.89 -2.14 -6.23
CA PHE A 21 -2.88 -1.17 -5.80
C PHE A 21 -1.48 -1.80 -5.72
N GLU A 22 -1.34 -2.95 -5.07
CA GLU A 22 -0.07 -3.69 -4.98
C GLU A 22 0.47 -4.05 -6.37
N ARG A 23 -0.40 -4.51 -7.28
CA ARG A 23 -0.03 -4.84 -8.67
C ARG A 23 0.53 -3.61 -9.40
N LEU A 24 -0.10 -2.45 -9.24
CA LEU A 24 0.34 -1.19 -9.83
C LEU A 24 1.66 -0.69 -9.22
N LEU A 25 1.82 -0.80 -7.91
CA LEU A 25 3.06 -0.46 -7.21
C LEU A 25 4.22 -1.31 -7.73
N ARG A 26 4.04 -2.63 -7.85
CA ARG A 26 5.07 -3.54 -8.40
C ARG A 26 5.49 -3.15 -9.81
N ALA A 27 4.52 -2.77 -10.66
CA ALA A 27 4.81 -2.34 -12.02
C ALA A 27 5.57 -1.00 -12.11
N LYS A 28 5.26 -0.04 -11.21
CA LYS A 28 5.87 1.31 -11.23
C LYS A 28 7.20 1.40 -10.49
N LEU A 29 7.33 0.68 -9.37
CA LEU A 29 8.49 0.79 -8.46
C LEU A 29 9.49 -0.35 -8.65
N GLY A 30 9.07 -1.49 -9.20
CA GLY A 30 9.96 -2.64 -9.42
C GLY A 30 10.69 -3.07 -8.15
N SER A 31 12.02 -3.13 -8.21
CA SER A 31 12.88 -3.51 -7.07
C SER A 31 12.90 -2.50 -5.93
N ARG A 32 12.39 -1.28 -6.14
CA ARG A 32 12.31 -0.25 -5.09
C ARG A 32 11.22 -0.57 -4.07
N LEU A 33 10.19 -1.33 -4.45
CA LEU A 33 9.12 -1.72 -3.53
C LEU A 33 9.58 -2.87 -2.62
N ARG A 34 9.66 -2.60 -1.32
CA ARG A 34 10.05 -3.59 -0.30
C ARG A 34 8.86 -4.34 0.26
N LYS A 35 7.85 -3.60 0.74
CA LYS A 35 6.68 -4.17 1.41
C LYS A 35 5.45 -3.27 1.21
N VAL A 36 4.28 -3.89 1.24
CA VAL A 36 2.98 -3.21 1.35
C VAL A 36 2.29 -3.83 2.54
N ILE A 37 1.86 -3.00 3.49
CA ILE A 37 1.09 -3.41 4.67
C ILE A 37 -0.24 -2.69 4.59
N ALA A 38 -1.33 -3.44 4.44
CA ALA A 38 -2.67 -2.88 4.41
C ALA A 38 -3.41 -3.29 5.67
N ARG A 39 -4.22 -2.38 6.20
CA ARG A 39 -5.12 -2.65 7.32
C ARG A 39 -6.28 -3.53 6.87
N SER A 40 -7.03 -4.07 7.82
CA SER A 40 -8.10 -5.04 7.54
C SER A 40 -9.35 -4.42 6.89
N SER A 41 -9.50 -3.09 7.00
CA SER A 41 -10.65 -2.30 6.51
C SER A 41 -10.18 -0.92 6.02
N PRO A 42 -10.89 -0.28 5.06
CA PRO A 42 -10.62 1.11 4.68
C PRO A 42 -10.78 2.10 5.84
N ASP A 43 -11.64 1.80 6.82
CA ASP A 43 -11.91 2.70 7.96
C ASP A 43 -10.86 2.59 9.07
N ASP A 44 -10.00 1.57 9.03
CA ASP A 44 -8.98 1.33 10.05
C ASP A 44 -7.72 2.14 9.72
N MET A 45 -7.69 3.38 10.22
CA MET A 45 -6.69 4.39 9.87
C MET A 45 -5.68 4.60 11.00
N VAL A 46 -4.39 4.61 10.64
CA VAL A 46 -3.26 4.97 11.50
C VAL A 46 -2.51 6.11 10.82
N TYR A 47 -2.34 7.23 11.51
CA TYR A 47 -1.75 8.46 10.93
C TYR A 47 -2.40 8.86 9.59
N GLU A 48 -3.73 8.82 9.52
CA GLU A 48 -4.51 9.14 8.31
C GLU A 48 -4.20 8.22 7.12
N SER A 49 -3.64 7.04 7.37
CA SER A 49 -3.34 6.03 6.35
C SER A 49 -3.82 4.64 6.77
N ASN A 50 -4.30 3.88 5.80
CA ASN A 50 -4.68 2.47 5.95
C ASN A 50 -3.79 1.53 5.12
N VAL A 51 -2.79 2.08 4.41
CA VAL A 51 -1.80 1.30 3.68
C VAL A 51 -0.41 1.91 3.82
N LEU A 52 0.52 1.19 4.44
CA LEU A 52 1.93 1.55 4.47
C LEU A 52 2.67 0.94 3.27
N VAL A 53 3.30 1.78 2.48
CA VAL A 53 4.15 1.39 1.35
C VAL A 53 5.60 1.63 1.72
N ILE A 54 6.35 0.54 1.89
CA ILE A 54 7.77 0.58 2.26
C ILE A 54 8.60 0.45 1.00
N VAL A 55 9.48 1.43 0.77
CA VAL A 55 10.39 1.50 -0.37
C VAL A 55 11.84 1.55 0.08
N ASP A 56 12.76 1.32 -0.85
CA ASP A 56 14.21 1.46 -0.61
C ASP A 56 14.64 2.90 -0.29
N LYS A 57 13.96 3.88 -0.89
CA LYS A 57 14.14 5.31 -0.67
C LYS A 57 12.84 6.07 -0.92
N ALA A 58 12.36 6.80 0.07
CA ALA A 58 11.11 7.58 0.04
C ALA A 58 11.35 8.98 -0.57
N ASP A 59 11.83 9.03 -1.80
CA ASP A 59 11.96 10.29 -2.55
C ASP A 59 10.65 10.71 -3.23
N LEU A 60 10.64 11.93 -3.78
CA LEU A 60 9.48 12.47 -4.50
C LEU A 60 9.03 11.60 -5.68
N SER A 61 9.94 10.84 -6.31
CA SER A 61 9.58 9.94 -7.41
C SER A 61 8.79 8.74 -6.89
N ALA A 62 9.23 8.14 -5.78
CA ALA A 62 8.52 7.06 -5.12
C ALA A 62 7.15 7.53 -4.62
N MET A 63 7.09 8.67 -3.92
CA MET A 63 5.82 9.23 -3.41
C MET A 63 4.83 9.50 -4.54
N ARG A 64 5.28 10.06 -5.67
CA ARG A 64 4.43 10.28 -6.86
C ARG A 64 3.96 8.97 -7.48
N ALA A 65 4.82 7.96 -7.56
CA ALA A 65 4.45 6.65 -8.10
C ALA A 65 3.39 5.97 -7.22
N VAL A 66 3.52 6.09 -5.90
CA VAL A 66 2.54 5.58 -4.92
C VAL A 66 1.20 6.30 -5.06
N ALA A 67 1.19 7.64 -5.03
CA ALA A 67 -0.02 8.43 -5.20
C ALA A 67 -0.73 8.12 -6.53
N LYS A 68 0.03 7.99 -7.63
CA LYS A 68 -0.53 7.65 -8.94
C LYS A 68 -1.10 6.22 -8.96
N ALA A 69 -0.42 5.26 -8.34
CA ALA A 69 -0.92 3.89 -8.23
C ALA A 69 -2.23 3.83 -7.43
N ALA A 70 -2.36 4.65 -6.38
CA ALA A 70 -3.56 4.71 -5.55
C ALA A 70 -4.77 5.18 -6.36
N LEU A 71 -4.63 6.32 -7.05
CA LEU A 71 -5.67 6.86 -7.92
C LEU A 71 -6.06 5.85 -9.00
N GLU A 72 -5.07 5.27 -9.70
CA GLU A 72 -5.33 4.27 -10.75
C GLU A 72 -6.02 3.00 -10.21
N ALA A 73 -5.72 2.57 -8.98
CA ALA A 73 -6.36 1.40 -8.37
C ALA A 73 -7.85 1.68 -8.06
N GLN A 74 -8.13 2.86 -7.50
CA GLN A 74 -9.49 3.29 -7.21
C GLN A 74 -10.30 3.44 -8.50
N GLU A 75 -9.75 4.11 -9.52
CA GLU A 75 -10.39 4.26 -10.84
C GLU A 75 -10.72 2.91 -11.49
N LYS A 76 -9.79 1.94 -11.46
CA LYS A 76 -9.97 0.65 -12.12
C LYS A 76 -10.95 -0.28 -11.40
N THR A 77 -11.06 -0.14 -10.09
CA THR A 77 -11.94 -0.99 -9.29
C THR A 77 -13.30 -0.37 -9.05
N GLY A 78 -13.42 0.96 -9.19
CA GLY A 78 -14.61 1.73 -8.81
C GLY A 78 -14.77 1.87 -7.29
N LEU A 79 -13.71 1.60 -6.52
CA LEU A 79 -13.72 1.58 -5.06
C LEU A 79 -12.89 2.76 -4.52
N GLU A 80 -13.31 3.31 -3.39
CA GLU A 80 -12.64 4.44 -2.73
C GLU A 80 -12.08 4.03 -1.35
N GLY A 81 -11.42 4.97 -0.69
CA GLY A 81 -10.94 4.82 0.68
C GLY A 81 -9.50 4.34 0.82
N LEU A 82 -8.76 4.13 -0.28
CA LEU A 82 -7.34 3.77 -0.20
C LEU A 82 -6.50 5.03 0.09
N SER A 83 -5.90 5.09 1.28
CA SER A 83 -5.04 6.20 1.72
C SER A 83 -3.64 5.68 2.05
N PRO A 84 -2.69 5.69 1.10
CA PRO A 84 -1.36 5.16 1.33
C PRO A 84 -0.38 6.20 1.91
N MET A 85 0.50 5.74 2.78
CA MET A 85 1.68 6.47 3.24
C MET A 85 2.95 5.78 2.72
N THR A 86 3.94 6.56 2.30
CA THR A 86 5.23 6.02 1.81
C THR A 86 6.30 6.22 2.86
N THR A 87 7.07 5.17 3.17
CA THR A 87 8.18 5.24 4.13
C THR A 87 9.35 4.34 3.73
N GLU A 88 10.45 4.47 4.46
CA GLU A 88 11.64 3.60 4.37
C GLU A 88 11.60 2.54 5.49
N GLU A 89 12.35 1.45 5.34
CA GLU A 89 12.25 0.21 6.14
C GLU A 89 12.44 0.41 7.66
N ASP A 90 13.07 1.50 8.09
CA ASP A 90 13.47 1.76 9.48
C ASP A 90 12.46 2.54 10.34
N LEU A 91 11.36 3.08 9.79
CA LEU A 91 10.60 4.12 10.51
C LEU A 91 9.26 3.70 11.13
N MET A 92 8.49 2.76 10.57
CA MET A 92 7.07 2.59 10.95
C MET A 92 6.47 1.17 10.79
N GLY A 93 7.30 0.15 10.53
CA GLY A 93 6.80 -1.18 10.16
C GLY A 93 6.00 -1.92 11.23
N GLU A 94 6.22 -1.62 12.52
CA GLU A 94 5.61 -2.32 13.65
C GLU A 94 4.22 -1.78 14.02
N GLU A 95 3.97 -0.48 13.87
CA GLU A 95 2.68 0.15 14.23
C GLU A 95 1.55 -0.17 13.22
N PHE A 96 1.94 -0.57 12.00
CA PHE A 96 1.02 -0.97 10.94
C PHE A 96 0.80 -2.49 10.85
N ALA A 97 1.58 -3.30 11.57
CA ALA A 97 1.60 -4.76 11.47
C ALA A 97 0.52 -5.47 12.32
#